data_AF-A0A1F5CT16-F1
#
_entry.id   AF-A0A1F5CT16-F1
#
_cell.length_a   1.000
_cell.length_b   1.000
_cell.length_c   1.000
_cell.angle_alpha   90.00
_cell.angle_beta   90.00
_cell.angle_gamma   90.00
#
_symmetry.space_group_name_H-M   'P 1'
#
loop_
_entity.id
_entity.type
_entity.pdbx_description
1 polymer ?
#
loop_
_entity_poly.entity_id
_entity_poly.type
_entity_poly.pdbx_seq_one_letter_code
_entity_poly.pdbx_strand_id
1 'polypeptide(L)'
;MKPGDILLTATRSLREQRFRLALNVLGILIGCAAVTGLISITQGLTVEVGDQLQLFGPNNLMVVPFEIRAGRGLVGQGMTWRDVQIIEKVAHVRYVSPILGSKTATHTYKGEKYSASAFGVDPIYFQIFKAYEMAEGRGLLQSDRGAAIIGYLVSHPRNQDKAIYGLGDRIKLTFRVGGEDREYTFRIVGIMKEIGGTFGSEDDNSIMIPFREAQQIFESGSKVDFVALTVDSSDNVKRVAETIKDRFSDGVMIMDYEMIQQQVDQILGTIEAVLGGIAAISLLVAGVGIVNTMTISVMERTREIGILKAIGGKGSDVLALFLTEATITGVIGG
;
A
#
# COMPACT_ATOMS: atom_id res chain seq x y z
N MET A 1 38.74 -10.62 -39.72
CA MET A 1 38.65 -9.14 -39.77
C MET A 1 39.07 -8.53 -38.44
N LYS A 2 39.50 -7.26 -38.39
CA LYS A 2 39.79 -6.59 -37.10
C LYS A 2 38.46 -6.25 -36.38
N PRO A 3 38.40 -6.24 -35.03
CA PRO A 3 37.17 -5.95 -34.30
C PRO A 3 36.57 -4.57 -34.63
N GLY A 4 37.42 -3.57 -34.86
CA GLY A 4 37.00 -2.22 -35.25
C GLY A 4 36.28 -2.19 -36.60
N ASP A 5 36.74 -2.98 -37.58
CA ASP A 5 36.12 -3.05 -38.91
C ASP A 5 34.73 -3.69 -38.84
N ILE A 6 34.56 -4.68 -37.96
CA ILE A 6 33.27 -5.37 -37.74
C ILE A 6 32.24 -4.38 -37.17
N LEU A 7 32.63 -3.59 -36.17
CA LEU A 7 31.75 -2.60 -35.53
C LEU A 7 31.34 -1.49 -36.52
N LEU A 8 32.29 -0.98 -37.29
CA LEU A 8 32.06 0.08 -38.29
C LEU A 8 31.17 -0.42 -39.44
N THR A 9 31.35 -1.68 -39.85
CA THR A 9 30.53 -2.30 -40.90
C THR A 9 29.11 -2.58 -40.40
N ALA A 10 28.95 -3.10 -39.17
CA ALA A 10 27.66 -3.37 -38.56
C ALA A 10 26.84 -2.08 -38.37
N THR A 11 27.44 -1.03 -37.81
CA THR A 11 26.77 0.27 -37.61
C THR A 11 26.34 0.92 -38.92
N ARG A 12 27.14 0.78 -39.99
CA ARG A 12 26.78 1.30 -41.32
C ARG A 12 25.59 0.55 -41.91
N SER A 13 25.57 -0.78 -41.82
CA SER A 13 24.44 -1.59 -42.27
C SER A 13 23.14 -1.29 -41.53
N LEU A 14 23.20 -1.11 -40.20
CA LEU A 14 22.05 -0.69 -39.40
C LEU A 14 21.49 0.66 -39.88
N ARG A 15 22.36 1.58 -40.27
CA ARG A 15 21.98 2.91 -40.76
C ARG A 15 21.37 2.88 -42.16
N GLU A 16 21.55 1.82 -42.93
CA GLU A 16 20.91 1.62 -44.22
C GLU A 16 19.48 1.10 -44.05
N GLN A 17 19.20 0.32 -43.00
CA GLN A 17 17.87 -0.25 -42.69
C GLN A 17 17.10 0.53 -41.60
N ARG A 18 17.09 1.87 -41.68
CA ARG A 18 16.59 2.75 -40.59
C ARG A 18 15.17 2.45 -40.12
N PHE A 19 14.25 2.15 -41.02
CA PHE A 19 12.85 1.89 -40.66
C PHE A 19 12.69 0.59 -39.88
N ARG A 20 13.41 -0.45 -40.30
CA ARG A 20 13.37 -1.78 -39.68
C ARG A 20 14.05 -1.77 -38.32
N LEU A 21 15.22 -1.12 -38.26
CA LEU A 21 15.92 -0.86 -37.00
C LEU A 21 15.01 -0.11 -36.02
N ALA A 22 14.37 0.97 -36.47
CA ALA A 22 13.47 1.76 -35.63
C ALA A 22 12.31 0.92 -35.08
N LEU A 23 11.66 0.09 -35.91
CA LEU A 23 10.54 -0.73 -35.47
C LEU A 23 10.95 -1.80 -34.45
N ASN A 24 12.11 -2.44 -34.64
CA ASN A 24 12.63 -3.42 -33.68
C ASN A 24 13.05 -2.78 -32.36
N VAL A 25 13.82 -1.69 -32.43
CA VAL A 25 14.25 -0.92 -31.25
C VAL A 25 13.02 -0.45 -30.48
N LEU A 26 11.99 0.05 -31.16
CA LEU A 26 10.75 0.48 -30.52
C LEU A 26 10.04 -0.67 -29.80
N GLY A 27 9.97 -1.86 -30.42
CA GLY A 27 9.37 -3.04 -29.79
C GLY A 27 10.12 -3.49 -28.53
N ILE A 28 11.46 -3.53 -28.58
CA ILE A 28 12.31 -3.85 -27.43
C ILE A 28 12.12 -2.79 -26.34
N LEU A 29 12.18 -1.51 -26.69
CA LEU A 29 12.08 -0.39 -25.76
C LEU A 29 10.74 -0.37 -25.03
N ILE A 30 9.62 -0.53 -25.75
CA ILE A 30 8.29 -0.57 -25.12
C ILE A 30 8.17 -1.78 -24.19
N GLY A 31 8.65 -2.96 -24.62
CA GLY A 31 8.62 -4.17 -23.79
C GLY A 31 9.43 -4.01 -22.50
N CYS A 32 10.68 -3.56 -22.62
CA CYS A 32 11.57 -3.32 -21.48
C CYS A 32 11.04 -2.21 -20.56
N ALA A 33 10.53 -1.09 -21.12
CA ALA A 33 9.98 0.00 -20.34
C ALA A 33 8.70 -0.41 -19.58
N ALA A 34 7.80 -1.17 -20.23
CA ALA A 34 6.59 -1.66 -19.57
C ALA A 34 6.92 -2.62 -18.42
N VAL A 35 7.84 -3.56 -18.63
CA VAL A 35 8.26 -4.52 -17.60
C VAL A 35 8.95 -3.82 -16.43
N THR A 36 9.94 -2.96 -16.70
CA THR A 36 10.67 -2.25 -15.64
C THR A 36 9.76 -1.27 -14.89
N GLY A 37 8.85 -0.59 -15.59
CA GLY A 37 7.84 0.28 -14.98
C GLY A 37 6.91 -0.49 -14.04
N LEU A 38 6.39 -1.64 -14.47
CA LEU A 38 5.52 -2.48 -13.64
C LEU A 38 6.26 -3.02 -12.41
N ILE A 39 7.50 -3.51 -12.56
CA ILE A 39 8.32 -3.97 -11.43
C ILE A 39 8.59 -2.82 -10.44
N SER A 40 8.91 -1.64 -10.94
CA SER A 40 9.17 -0.45 -10.09
C SER A 40 7.92 -0.05 -9.31
N ILE A 41 6.74 -0.13 -9.93
CA ILE A 41 5.46 0.13 -9.26
C ILE A 41 5.24 -0.91 -8.15
N THR A 42 5.43 -2.20 -8.42
CA THR A 42 5.24 -3.26 -7.43
C THR A 42 6.19 -3.09 -6.24
N GLN A 43 7.47 -2.84 -6.49
CA GLN A 43 8.44 -2.58 -5.42
C GLN A 43 8.12 -1.31 -4.63
N GLY A 44 7.68 -0.25 -5.32
CA GLY A 44 7.21 0.98 -4.68
C GLY A 44 6.02 0.73 -3.76
N LEU A 45 5.07 -0.12 -4.17
CA LEU A 45 3.94 -0.55 -3.34
C LEU A 45 4.43 -1.38 -2.13
N THR A 46 5.42 -2.26 -2.29
CA THR A 46 6.00 -3.01 -1.17
C THR A 46 6.58 -2.09 -0.10
N VAL A 47 7.35 -1.08 -0.53
CA VAL A 47 7.94 -0.09 0.39
C VAL A 47 6.86 0.74 1.07
N GLU A 48 5.91 1.28 0.31
CA GLU A 48 4.80 2.08 0.83
C GLU A 48 3.96 1.32 1.86
N VAL A 49 3.62 0.06 1.57
CA VAL A 49 2.86 -0.78 2.52
C VAL A 49 3.72 -1.11 3.74
N GLY A 50 5.01 -1.38 3.56
CA GLY A 50 5.94 -1.61 4.68
C GLY A 50 6.01 -0.42 5.64
N ASP A 51 6.12 0.80 5.11
CA ASP A 51 6.15 2.03 5.90
C ASP A 51 4.81 2.28 6.61
N GLN A 52 3.68 2.00 5.95
CA GLN A 52 2.36 2.10 6.58
C GLN A 52 2.15 1.07 7.68
N LEU A 53 2.66 -0.16 7.53
CA LEU A 53 2.59 -1.17 8.59
C LEU A 53 3.46 -0.78 9.80
N GLN A 54 4.54 -0.02 9.62
CA GLN A 54 5.33 0.47 10.75
C GLN A 54 4.52 1.43 11.65
N LEU A 55 3.51 2.13 11.10
CA LEU A 55 2.59 2.95 11.88
C LEU A 55 1.78 2.10 12.88
N PHE A 56 1.40 0.89 12.47
CA PHE A 56 0.75 -0.08 13.34
C PHE A 56 1.71 -0.57 14.43
N GLY A 57 3.00 -0.74 14.13
CA GLY A 57 4.05 -1.10 15.07
C GLY A 57 4.18 -2.61 15.31
N PRO A 58 5.40 -3.15 15.42
CA PRO A 58 5.65 -4.60 15.44
C PRO A 58 5.16 -5.31 16.71
N ASN A 59 4.95 -4.55 17.79
CA ASN A 59 4.52 -5.10 19.09
C ASN A 59 3.01 -4.92 19.33
N ASN A 60 2.29 -4.35 18.38
CA ASN A 60 0.88 -4.07 18.55
C ASN A 60 0.04 -5.23 18.02
N LEU A 61 -1.06 -5.49 18.72
CA LEU A 61 -2.06 -6.48 18.37
C LEU A 61 -3.42 -5.78 18.34
N MET A 62 -4.24 -6.13 17.35
CA MET A 62 -5.61 -5.69 17.27
C MET A 62 -6.53 -6.90 17.34
N VAL A 63 -7.37 -6.92 18.38
CA VAL A 63 -8.34 -7.98 18.62
C VAL A 63 -9.67 -7.51 18.03
N VAL A 64 -10.11 -8.23 17.02
CA VAL A 64 -11.34 -7.97 16.26
C VAL A 64 -12.33 -9.11 16.55
N PRO A 65 -13.34 -8.88 17.38
CA PRO A 65 -14.37 -9.87 17.63
C PRO A 65 -15.27 -10.11 16.41
N PHE A 66 -15.52 -11.38 16.11
CA PHE A 66 -16.35 -11.78 14.98
C PHE A 66 -17.24 -12.98 15.32
N GLU A 67 -18.35 -13.09 14.61
CA GLU A 67 -19.24 -14.24 14.63
C GLU A 67 -19.46 -14.69 13.18
N ILE A 68 -19.27 -15.98 12.91
CA ILE A 68 -19.62 -16.55 11.59
C ILE A 68 -21.12 -16.88 11.62
N ARG A 69 -21.92 -16.09 10.89
CA ARG A 69 -23.36 -16.38 10.73
C ARG A 69 -23.62 -17.07 9.41
N ALA A 70 -24.25 -18.25 9.49
CA ALA A 70 -24.66 -19.01 8.31
C ALA A 70 -25.49 -18.13 7.36
N GLY A 71 -25.06 -18.03 6.10
CA GLY A 71 -25.72 -17.22 5.05
C GLY A 71 -25.45 -15.71 5.08
N ARG A 72 -24.76 -15.17 6.11
CA ARG A 72 -24.35 -13.75 6.18
C ARG A 72 -22.84 -13.53 6.30
N GLY A 73 -22.04 -14.59 6.44
CA GLY A 73 -20.59 -14.47 6.55
C GLY A 73 -20.15 -13.97 7.93
N LEU A 74 -18.98 -13.31 7.97
CA LEU A 74 -18.43 -12.71 9.18
C LEU A 74 -19.26 -11.50 9.60
N VAL A 75 -19.80 -11.51 10.82
CA VAL A 75 -20.52 -10.40 11.43
C VAL A 75 -19.77 -9.97 12.67
N GLY A 76 -19.43 -8.68 12.78
CA GLY A 76 -18.78 -8.15 13.98
C GLY A 76 -19.67 -8.38 15.21
N GLN A 77 -19.12 -9.06 16.21
CA GLN A 77 -19.76 -9.18 17.52
C GLN A 77 -19.10 -8.14 18.43
N GLY A 78 -19.86 -7.32 19.14
CA GLY A 78 -19.22 -6.38 20.08
C GLY A 78 -18.61 -7.14 21.27
N MET A 79 -17.38 -6.81 21.66
CA MET A 79 -16.81 -7.24 22.94
C MET A 79 -17.36 -6.40 24.08
N THR A 80 -17.39 -6.94 25.29
CA THR A 80 -17.80 -6.20 26.47
C THR A 80 -16.60 -5.57 27.18
N TRP A 81 -16.85 -4.57 28.01
CA TRP A 81 -15.82 -3.99 28.88
C TRP A 81 -15.10 -5.03 29.77
N ARG A 82 -15.79 -6.12 30.16
CA ARG A 82 -15.17 -7.20 30.95
C ARG A 82 -14.09 -7.92 30.15
N ASP A 83 -14.29 -8.08 28.85
CA ASP A 83 -13.35 -8.76 27.97
C ASP A 83 -12.06 -7.94 27.82
N VAL A 84 -12.20 -6.61 27.70
CA VAL A 84 -11.07 -5.67 27.71
C VAL A 84 -10.24 -5.81 29.00
N GLN A 85 -10.90 -5.88 30.16
CA GLN A 85 -10.22 -6.04 31.46
C GLN A 85 -9.54 -7.41 31.62
N ILE A 86 -10.02 -8.44 30.93
CA ILE A 86 -9.36 -9.75 30.91
C ILE A 86 -8.08 -9.66 30.07
N ILE A 87 -8.14 -9.00 28.91
CA ILE A 87 -6.98 -8.77 28.02
C ILE A 87 -5.90 -7.95 28.75
N GLU A 88 -6.28 -6.91 29.48
CA GLU A 88 -5.38 -6.07 30.26
C GLU A 88 -4.59 -6.86 31.32
N LYS A 89 -5.14 -7.99 31.81
CA LYS A 89 -4.50 -8.85 32.81
C LYS A 89 -3.64 -9.96 32.21
N VAL A 90 -3.58 -10.10 30.88
CA VAL A 90 -2.72 -11.09 30.23
C VAL A 90 -1.25 -10.69 30.43
N ALA A 91 -0.40 -11.65 30.78
CA ALA A 91 1.03 -11.41 30.96
C ALA A 91 1.64 -10.81 29.67
N HIS A 92 2.63 -9.94 29.82
CA HIS A 92 3.33 -9.24 28.72
C HIS A 92 2.52 -8.15 27.98
N VAL A 93 1.24 -7.96 28.30
CA VAL A 93 0.45 -6.82 27.79
C VAL A 93 0.83 -5.56 28.58
N ARG A 94 1.25 -4.50 27.86
CA ARG A 94 1.70 -3.23 28.45
C ARG A 94 0.63 -2.14 28.39
N TYR A 95 -0.06 -2.04 27.26
CA TYR A 95 -1.11 -1.05 27.02
C TYR A 95 -2.29 -1.73 26.36
N VAL A 96 -3.50 -1.30 26.71
CA VAL A 96 -4.76 -1.74 26.08
C VAL A 96 -5.62 -0.50 25.87
N SER A 97 -6.16 -0.35 24.66
CA SER A 97 -7.10 0.70 24.28
C SER A 97 -8.32 0.04 23.62
N PRO A 98 -9.52 0.18 24.21
CA PRO A 98 -10.75 -0.15 23.52
C PRO A 98 -11.06 0.92 22.46
N ILE A 99 -11.56 0.47 21.31
CA ILE A 99 -11.90 1.32 20.18
C ILE A 99 -13.35 1.04 19.80
N LEU A 100 -14.10 2.12 19.58
CA LEU A 100 -15.46 2.09 19.07
C LEU A 100 -15.47 2.81 17.70
N GLY A 101 -15.92 2.20 16.62
CA GLY A 101 -15.80 2.81 15.28
C GLY A 101 -16.13 1.82 14.16
N SER A 102 -16.01 2.10 12.86
CA SER A 102 -15.81 3.31 12.06
C SER A 102 -17.20 3.84 11.66
N LYS A 103 -17.72 4.86 12.37
CA LYS A 103 -19.04 5.43 12.05
C LYS A 103 -18.87 6.64 11.15
N THR A 104 -19.66 6.73 10.09
CA THR A 104 -19.66 7.89 9.22
C THR A 104 -20.20 9.11 9.98
N ALA A 105 -19.34 10.10 10.18
CA ALA A 105 -19.70 11.42 10.66
C ALA A 105 -19.74 12.38 9.47
N THR A 106 -20.78 13.20 9.40
CA THR A 106 -20.84 14.28 8.40
C THR A 106 -20.70 15.62 9.07
N HIS A 107 -19.99 16.55 8.44
CA HIS A 107 -19.86 17.92 8.89
C HIS A 107 -20.08 18.87 7.72
N THR A 108 -20.59 20.06 8.01
CA THR A 108 -20.88 21.06 6.97
C THR A 108 -20.04 22.30 7.20
N TYR A 109 -19.30 22.72 6.18
CA TYR A 109 -18.49 23.94 6.22
C TYR A 109 -18.86 24.84 5.03
N LYS A 110 -19.33 26.07 5.31
CA LYS A 110 -19.77 27.05 4.30
C LYS A 110 -20.77 26.52 3.25
N GLY A 111 -21.63 25.58 3.65
CA GLY A 111 -22.66 24.98 2.78
C GLY A 111 -22.22 23.68 2.08
N GLU A 112 -20.92 23.37 2.08
CA GLU A 112 -20.38 22.10 1.57
C GLU A 112 -20.41 21.01 2.64
N LYS A 113 -20.82 19.80 2.27
CA LYS A 113 -20.88 18.64 3.17
C LYS A 113 -19.65 17.76 2.97
N TYR A 114 -19.04 17.39 4.08
CA TYR A 114 -17.89 16.50 4.15
C TYR A 114 -18.23 15.30 5.04
N SER A 115 -17.62 14.17 4.74
CA SER A 115 -17.78 12.93 5.50
C SER A 115 -16.42 12.47 6.01
N ALA A 116 -16.38 12.05 7.27
CA ALA A 116 -15.19 11.56 7.95
C ALA A 116 -15.53 10.30 8.76
N SER A 117 -14.55 9.45 9.01
CA SER A 117 -14.71 8.27 9.85
C SER A 117 -14.51 8.66 11.32
N ALA A 118 -15.52 8.44 12.16
CA ALA A 118 -15.42 8.75 13.57
C ALA A 118 -15.11 7.53 14.43
N PHE A 119 -14.16 7.72 15.33
CA PHE A 119 -13.68 6.71 16.28
C PHE A 119 -13.79 7.23 17.71
N GLY A 120 -14.30 6.37 18.60
CA GLY A 120 -14.21 6.51 20.04
C GLY A 120 -12.94 5.85 20.52
N VAL A 121 -12.01 6.64 21.06
CA VAL A 121 -10.71 6.18 21.54
C VAL A 121 -10.43 6.71 22.95
N ASP A 122 -9.56 6.01 23.67
CA ASP A 122 -9.05 6.48 24.95
C ASP A 122 -7.70 7.21 24.77
N PRO A 123 -7.17 7.86 25.82
CA PRO A 123 -5.84 8.48 25.76
C PRO A 123 -4.68 7.49 25.55
N ILE A 124 -4.87 6.20 25.85
CA ILE A 124 -3.84 5.17 25.73
C ILE A 124 -3.64 4.80 24.25
N TYR A 125 -4.67 4.97 23.41
CA TYR A 125 -4.60 4.79 21.97
C TYR A 125 -3.34 5.42 21.33
N PHE A 126 -3.02 6.67 21.65
CA PHE A 126 -1.84 7.37 21.13
C PHE A 126 -0.51 6.87 21.71
N GLN A 127 -0.52 6.12 22.81
CA GLN A 127 0.67 5.44 23.34
C GLN A 127 0.94 4.11 22.62
N ILE A 128 -0.12 3.48 22.11
CA ILE A 128 -0.05 2.27 21.28
C ILE A 128 0.42 2.66 19.88
N PHE A 129 -0.29 3.60 19.23
CA PHE A 129 0.00 4.06 17.88
C PHE A 129 0.84 5.34 17.91
N LYS A 130 2.11 5.21 18.31
CA LYS A 130 3.03 6.34 18.50
C LYS A 130 3.29 7.15 17.24
N ALA A 131 3.06 6.58 16.07
CA ALA A 131 3.22 7.26 14.80
C ALA A 131 2.16 8.35 14.56
N TYR A 132 1.05 8.33 15.31
CA TYR A 132 0.06 9.40 15.29
C TYR A 132 0.54 10.61 16.08
N GLU A 133 1.40 11.40 15.43
CA GLU A 133 1.89 12.67 15.94
C GLU A 133 0.85 13.79 15.79
N MET A 134 0.79 14.69 16.76
CA MET A 134 -0.05 15.89 16.67
C MET A 134 0.72 16.99 15.94
N ALA A 135 0.18 17.50 14.84
CA ALA A 135 0.68 18.71 14.18
C ALA A 135 0.40 19.94 15.04
N GLU A 136 -0.80 20.01 15.62
CA GLU A 136 -1.22 21.10 16.51
C GLU A 136 -1.98 20.56 17.73
N GLY A 137 -1.85 21.26 18.86
CA GLY A 137 -2.60 20.96 20.07
C GLY A 137 -2.04 19.79 20.86
N ARG A 138 -2.93 18.93 21.36
CA ARG A 138 -2.59 17.81 22.25
C ARG A 138 -3.47 16.59 22.02
N GLY A 139 -2.99 15.44 22.50
CA GLY A 139 -3.79 14.22 22.64
C GLY A 139 -4.99 14.37 23.59
N LEU A 140 -5.92 13.41 23.53
CA LEU A 140 -7.08 13.35 24.42
C LEU A 140 -6.64 13.07 25.87
N LEU A 141 -7.34 13.67 26.83
CA LEU A 141 -7.19 13.39 28.26
C LEU A 141 -8.42 12.65 28.78
N GLN A 142 -8.27 11.84 29.84
CA GLN A 142 -9.40 11.11 30.43
C GLN A 142 -10.53 12.01 30.95
N SER A 143 -10.21 13.25 31.31
CA SER A 143 -11.15 14.25 31.81
C SER A 143 -11.83 15.06 30.70
N ASP A 144 -11.37 14.95 29.45
CA ASP A 144 -11.92 15.74 28.36
C ASP A 144 -13.39 15.35 28.10
N ARG A 145 -14.21 16.38 27.88
CA ARG A 145 -15.59 16.24 27.45
C ARG A 145 -15.91 17.19 26.31
N GLY A 146 -16.66 16.73 25.32
CA GLY A 146 -16.97 17.46 24.10
C GLY A 146 -15.72 17.88 23.35
N ALA A 147 -14.66 17.06 23.42
CA ALA A 147 -13.39 17.29 22.73
C ALA A 147 -13.25 16.35 21.53
N ALA A 148 -12.58 16.80 20.48
CA ALA A 148 -12.26 15.98 19.33
C ALA A 148 -10.82 16.23 18.88
N ILE A 149 -10.18 15.17 18.40
CA ILE A 149 -8.97 15.25 17.58
C ILE A 149 -9.39 14.97 16.15
N ILE A 150 -8.87 15.74 15.22
CA ILE A 150 -9.20 15.58 13.80
C ILE A 150 -7.95 15.18 13.02
N GLY A 151 -8.15 14.32 12.01
CA GLY A 151 -7.13 14.00 11.03
C GLY A 151 -6.80 15.19 10.12
N TYR A 152 -5.65 15.11 9.44
CA TYR A 152 -5.16 16.20 8.62
C TYR A 152 -6.13 16.60 7.50
N LEU A 153 -6.76 15.64 6.81
CA LEU A 153 -7.70 15.91 5.71
C LEU A 153 -9.04 16.50 6.18
N VAL A 154 -9.40 16.32 7.45
CA VAL A 154 -10.57 17.00 8.04
C VAL A 154 -10.25 18.48 8.26
N SER A 155 -9.03 18.81 8.65
CA SER A 155 -8.58 20.20 8.76
C SER A 155 -8.27 20.82 7.39
N HIS A 156 -7.66 20.06 6.47
CA HIS A 156 -7.20 20.48 5.14
C HIS A 156 -7.77 19.56 4.04
N PRO A 157 -9.05 19.74 3.64
CA PRO A 157 -9.65 18.93 2.60
C PRO A 157 -8.95 19.16 1.26
N ARG A 158 -8.75 18.11 0.46
CA ARG A 158 -8.07 18.18 -0.86
C ARG A 158 -8.62 19.22 -1.84
N ASN A 159 -9.87 19.64 -1.65
CA ASN A 159 -10.56 20.60 -2.52
C ASN A 159 -10.41 22.06 -2.04
N GLN A 160 -9.67 22.33 -0.96
CA GLN A 160 -9.45 23.67 -0.45
C GLN A 160 -7.96 23.94 -0.23
N ASP A 161 -7.50 25.11 -0.65
CA ASP A 161 -6.10 25.54 -0.48
C ASP A 161 -5.77 25.95 0.97
N LYS A 162 -6.76 26.01 1.85
CA LYS A 162 -6.64 26.49 3.24
C LYS A 162 -7.35 25.56 4.21
N ALA A 163 -6.85 25.54 5.45
CA ALA A 163 -7.50 24.85 6.55
C ALA A 163 -8.94 25.34 6.74
N ILE A 164 -9.89 24.40 6.85
CA ILE A 164 -11.30 24.67 7.18
C ILE A 164 -11.54 24.72 8.69
N TYR A 165 -10.72 24.02 9.47
CA TYR A 165 -10.78 23.97 10.93
C TYR A 165 -9.39 24.08 11.55
N GLY A 166 -9.27 24.91 12.60
CA GLY A 166 -8.07 25.07 13.40
C GLY A 166 -8.25 24.60 14.86
N LEU A 167 -7.16 24.67 15.62
CA LEU A 167 -7.18 24.34 17.05
C LEU A 167 -8.14 25.25 17.83
N GLY A 168 -9.03 24.64 18.62
CA GLY A 168 -10.01 25.35 19.45
C GLY A 168 -11.34 25.64 18.75
N ASP A 169 -11.44 25.44 17.44
CA ASP A 169 -12.70 25.56 16.70
C ASP A 169 -13.73 24.53 17.18
N ARG A 170 -15.00 24.83 16.93
CA ARG A 170 -16.11 23.93 17.23
C ARG A 170 -16.58 23.29 15.94
N ILE A 171 -16.43 21.97 15.86
CA ILE A 171 -16.94 21.18 14.75
C ILE A 171 -18.29 20.57 15.13
N LYS A 172 -19.28 20.78 14.27
CA LYS A 172 -20.60 20.16 14.39
C LYS A 172 -20.61 18.88 13.54
N LEU A 173 -20.80 17.75 14.22
CA LEU A 173 -20.83 16.42 13.62
C LEU A 173 -22.24 15.87 13.66
N THR A 174 -22.71 15.42 12.51
CA THR A 174 -23.98 14.73 12.36
C THR A 174 -23.71 13.25 12.17
N PHE A 175 -24.24 12.43 13.09
CA PHE A 175 -24.17 10.97 13.05
C PHE A 175 -25.54 10.40 12.75
N ARG A 176 -25.58 9.36 11.92
CA ARG A 176 -26.80 8.57 11.71
C ARG A 176 -26.86 7.43 12.73
N VAL A 177 -27.75 7.54 13.70
CA VAL A 177 -27.92 6.56 14.79
C VAL A 177 -29.37 6.13 14.84
N GLY A 178 -29.63 4.82 14.78
CA GLY A 178 -31.00 4.29 14.78
C GLY A 178 -31.86 4.70 13.56
N GLY A 179 -31.25 5.20 12.48
CA GLY A 179 -31.94 5.71 11.30
C GLY A 179 -32.25 7.22 11.35
N GLU A 180 -31.93 7.90 12.45
CA GLU A 180 -32.09 9.34 12.60
C GLU A 180 -30.74 10.06 12.61
N ASP A 181 -30.72 11.27 12.03
CA ASP A 181 -29.53 12.11 12.01
C ASP A 181 -29.52 12.96 13.29
N ARG A 182 -28.48 12.79 14.13
CA ARG A 182 -28.29 13.53 15.38
C ARG A 182 -27.02 14.38 15.32
N GLU A 183 -27.13 15.63 15.76
CA GLU A 183 -26.03 16.59 15.75
C GLU A 183 -25.35 16.71 17.12
N TYR A 184 -24.02 16.67 17.14
CA TYR A 184 -23.20 16.87 18.32
C TYR A 184 -22.09 17.88 18.00
N THR A 185 -21.70 18.68 18.97
CA THR A 185 -20.66 19.71 18.78
C THR A 185 -19.46 19.40 19.64
N PHE A 186 -18.29 19.32 19.01
CA PHE A 186 -17.02 19.07 19.68
C PHE A 186 -16.09 20.26 19.50
N ARG A 187 -15.24 20.50 20.50
CA ARG A 187 -14.12 21.42 20.42
C ARG A 187 -12.88 20.66 19.94
N ILE A 188 -12.22 21.17 18.92
CA ILE A 188 -10.98 20.59 18.41
C ILE A 188 -9.86 20.88 19.40
N VAL A 189 -9.25 19.83 19.95
CA VAL A 189 -8.14 19.91 20.93
C VAL A 189 -6.80 19.45 20.36
N GLY A 190 -6.83 18.79 19.20
CA GLY A 190 -5.65 18.36 18.48
C GLY A 190 -5.94 18.15 17.00
N ILE A 191 -4.92 18.39 16.18
CA ILE A 191 -4.93 18.09 14.75
C ILE A 191 -3.74 17.15 14.50
N MET A 192 -4.02 15.99 13.91
CA MET A 192 -2.96 15.03 13.58
C MET A 192 -2.13 15.53 12.40
N LYS A 193 -0.85 15.18 12.42
CA LYS A 193 0.04 15.34 11.26
C LYS A 193 -0.42 14.42 10.13
N GLU A 194 -0.27 14.87 8.89
CA GLU A 194 -0.56 14.06 7.71
C GLU A 194 0.25 12.76 7.76
N ILE A 195 -0.45 11.64 7.74
CA ILE A 195 0.13 10.31 7.63
C ILE A 195 0.41 10.02 6.16
N GLY A 196 -0.56 10.32 5.29
CA GLY A 196 -0.46 10.08 3.86
C GLY A 196 -0.59 8.61 3.47
N GLY A 197 -0.47 8.35 2.18
CA GLY A 197 -0.55 7.00 1.63
C GLY A 197 -1.96 6.41 1.57
N THR A 198 -2.06 5.20 1.02
CA THR A 198 -3.31 4.47 0.81
C THR A 198 -4.01 4.10 2.13
N PHE A 199 -3.26 3.65 3.13
CA PHE A 199 -3.83 3.27 4.44
C PHE A 199 -3.98 4.47 5.38
N GLY A 200 -3.07 5.45 5.35
CA GLY A 200 -3.16 6.65 6.19
C GLY A 200 -4.22 7.64 5.74
N SER A 201 -4.70 7.58 4.48
CA SER A 201 -5.78 8.48 4.00
C SER A 201 -7.09 8.34 4.78
N GLU A 202 -7.41 7.16 5.31
CA GLU A 202 -8.62 6.97 6.14
C GLU A 202 -8.41 7.57 7.55
N ASP A 203 -7.23 7.40 8.14
CA ASP A 203 -6.85 8.01 9.41
C ASP A 203 -6.73 9.53 9.31
N ASP A 204 -6.22 10.05 8.18
CA ASP A 204 -6.17 11.48 7.89
C ASP A 204 -7.57 12.09 7.72
N ASN A 205 -8.55 11.30 7.28
CA ASN A 205 -9.96 11.68 7.21
C ASN A 205 -10.77 11.15 8.40
N SER A 206 -10.13 11.01 9.56
CA SER A 206 -10.76 10.53 10.79
C SER A 206 -11.06 11.63 11.79
N ILE A 207 -12.02 11.37 12.68
CA ILE A 207 -12.32 12.21 13.84
C ILE A 207 -12.34 11.31 15.07
N MET A 208 -11.45 11.59 16.02
CA MET A 208 -11.29 10.84 17.25
C MET A 208 -11.94 11.60 18.41
N ILE A 209 -12.91 10.97 19.07
CA ILE A 209 -13.63 11.50 20.24
C ILE A 209 -13.40 10.60 21.45
N PRO A 210 -13.56 11.11 22.69
CA PRO A 210 -13.45 10.30 23.89
C PRO A 210 -14.35 9.06 23.84
N PHE A 211 -13.78 7.90 24.14
CA PHE A 211 -14.46 6.60 24.08
C PHE A 211 -15.83 6.59 24.78
N ARG A 212 -15.93 7.18 25.97
CA ARG A 212 -17.20 7.25 26.74
C ARG A 212 -18.27 8.08 26.04
N GLU A 213 -17.89 9.15 25.35
CA GLU A 213 -18.83 9.97 24.59
C GLU A 213 -19.29 9.23 23.34
N ALA A 214 -18.37 8.55 22.65
CA ALA A 214 -18.71 7.70 21.52
C ALA A 214 -19.70 6.60 21.90
N GLN A 215 -19.51 5.94 23.06
CA GLN A 215 -20.46 4.91 23.56
C GLN A 215 -21.86 5.46 23.78
N GLN A 216 -21.98 6.69 24.29
CA GLN A 216 -23.27 7.36 24.50
C GLN A 216 -23.90 7.77 23.16
N ILE A 217 -23.12 8.34 22.25
CA ILE A 217 -23.60 8.86 20.97
C ILE A 217 -24.05 7.74 20.05
N PHE A 218 -23.28 6.66 19.96
CA PHE A 218 -23.55 5.53 19.07
C PHE A 218 -24.57 4.54 19.64
N GLU A 219 -25.08 4.78 20.86
CA GLU A 219 -25.98 3.88 21.57
C GLU A 219 -25.43 2.44 21.69
N SER A 220 -24.09 2.30 21.72
CA SER A 220 -23.41 1.01 21.73
C SER A 220 -23.45 0.30 23.10
N GLY A 221 -23.93 0.97 24.15
CA GLY A 221 -23.98 0.44 25.50
C GLY A 221 -22.57 0.14 26.02
N SER A 222 -22.35 -1.10 26.50
CA SER A 222 -21.04 -1.57 26.98
C SER A 222 -20.19 -2.28 25.91
N LYS A 223 -20.61 -2.19 24.64
CA LYS A 223 -19.90 -2.84 23.53
C LYS A 223 -18.65 -2.06 23.11
N VAL A 224 -17.71 -2.82 22.58
CA VAL A 224 -16.43 -2.40 22.02
C VAL A 224 -16.30 -3.09 20.67
N ASP A 225 -15.93 -2.35 19.63
CA ASP A 225 -15.82 -2.90 18.27
C ASP A 225 -14.44 -3.53 18.04
N PHE A 226 -13.38 -2.93 18.60
CA PHE A 226 -12.01 -3.43 18.50
C PHE A 226 -11.23 -3.18 19.80
N VAL A 227 -10.23 -4.02 20.08
CA VAL A 227 -9.29 -3.78 21.18
C VAL A 227 -7.87 -3.75 20.62
N ALA A 228 -7.22 -2.60 20.69
CA ALA A 228 -5.80 -2.48 20.39
C ALA A 228 -4.98 -2.70 21.66
N LEU A 229 -3.85 -3.38 21.56
CA LEU A 229 -2.93 -3.57 22.68
C LEU A 229 -1.48 -3.57 22.21
N THR A 230 -0.56 -3.24 23.12
CA THR A 230 0.88 -3.31 22.91
C THR A 230 1.49 -4.37 23.82
N VAL A 231 2.30 -5.24 23.25
CA VAL A 231 3.09 -6.25 23.96
C VAL A 231 4.46 -5.68 24.33
N ASP A 232 5.04 -6.14 25.43
CA ASP A 232 6.35 -5.69 25.93
C ASP A 232 7.52 -5.94 24.95
N SER A 233 7.49 -7.06 24.22
CA SER A 233 8.49 -7.51 23.26
C SER A 233 7.83 -8.21 22.08
N SER A 234 8.41 -8.05 20.88
CA SER A 234 8.00 -8.76 19.66
C SER A 234 7.98 -10.28 19.83
N ASP A 235 8.89 -10.82 20.65
CA ASP A 235 9.00 -12.26 20.89
C ASP A 235 7.79 -12.84 21.64
N ASN A 236 7.08 -12.00 22.39
CA ASN A 236 5.91 -12.39 23.16
C ASN A 236 4.61 -12.21 22.38
N VAL A 237 4.62 -11.54 21.23
CA VAL A 237 3.42 -11.23 20.43
C VAL A 237 2.64 -12.49 20.09
N LYS A 238 3.32 -13.52 19.57
CA LYS A 238 2.71 -14.82 19.24
C LYS A 238 2.09 -15.51 20.46
N ARG A 239 2.82 -15.55 21.58
CA ARG A 239 2.31 -16.16 22.83
C ARG A 239 1.09 -15.42 23.38
N VAL A 240 1.10 -14.10 23.35
CA VAL A 240 -0.02 -13.27 23.82
C VAL A 240 -1.22 -13.47 22.90
N ALA A 241 -1.00 -13.49 21.58
CA ALA A 241 -2.05 -13.77 20.61
C ALA A 241 -2.70 -15.14 20.85
N GLU A 242 -1.91 -16.20 20.98
CA GLU A 242 -2.41 -17.54 21.31
C GLU A 242 -3.18 -17.56 22.64
N THR A 243 -2.66 -16.90 23.68
CA THR A 243 -3.31 -16.81 24.99
C THR A 243 -4.67 -16.10 24.92
N ILE A 244 -4.79 -15.05 24.11
CA ILE A 244 -6.05 -14.33 23.91
C ILE A 244 -7.02 -15.20 23.11
N LYS A 245 -6.54 -15.87 22.06
CA LYS A 245 -7.36 -16.76 21.24
C LYS A 245 -7.93 -17.92 22.06
N ASP A 246 -7.12 -18.53 22.92
CA ASP A 246 -7.54 -19.62 23.81
C ASP A 246 -8.60 -19.17 24.84
N ARG A 247 -8.52 -17.92 25.31
CA ARG A 247 -9.48 -17.38 26.30
C ARG A 247 -10.83 -16.99 25.69
N PHE A 248 -10.83 -16.45 24.47
CA PHE A 248 -12.05 -15.92 23.83
C PHE A 248 -12.63 -16.86 22.75
N SER A 249 -12.07 -18.07 22.60
CA SER A 249 -12.40 -19.05 21.56
C SER A 249 -12.22 -18.50 20.13
N ASP A 250 -12.68 -19.23 19.11
CA ASP A 250 -12.67 -18.78 17.70
C ASP A 250 -13.60 -17.58 17.40
N GLY A 251 -14.09 -16.87 18.41
CA GLY A 251 -14.91 -15.66 18.29
C GLY A 251 -14.10 -14.36 18.17
N VAL A 252 -12.77 -14.44 18.15
CA VAL A 252 -11.88 -13.29 17.98
C VAL A 252 -10.84 -13.56 16.89
N MET A 253 -10.62 -12.56 16.06
CA MET A 253 -9.51 -12.50 15.11
C MET A 253 -8.45 -11.60 15.72
N ILE A 254 -7.21 -12.09 15.76
CA ILE A 254 -6.08 -11.32 16.25
C ILE A 254 -5.29 -10.92 15.02
N MET A 255 -5.21 -9.62 14.79
CA MET A 255 -4.40 -9.02 13.74
C MET A 255 -3.09 -8.56 14.37
N ASP A 256 -1.99 -9.10 13.87
CA ASP A 256 -0.64 -8.71 14.23
C ASP A 256 0.13 -8.22 13.00
N TYR A 257 1.22 -7.50 13.25
CA TYR A 257 2.07 -6.92 12.21
C TYR A 257 2.58 -7.99 11.22
N GLU A 258 3.03 -9.15 11.73
CA GLU A 258 3.62 -10.22 10.93
C GLU A 258 2.58 -10.89 10.02
N MET A 259 1.35 -11.09 10.52
CA MET A 259 0.25 -11.64 9.75
C MET A 259 -0.15 -10.74 8.58
N ILE A 260 -0.23 -9.42 8.81
CA ILE A 260 -0.55 -8.47 7.74
C ILE A 260 0.60 -8.42 6.73
N GLN A 261 1.84 -8.35 7.21
CA GLN A 261 3.03 -8.35 6.35
C GLN A 261 3.08 -9.60 5.46
N GLN A 262 2.87 -10.80 6.02
CA GLN A 262 2.86 -12.04 5.27
C GLN A 262 1.78 -12.07 4.19
N GLN A 263 0.57 -11.56 4.48
CA GLN A 263 -0.50 -11.47 3.47
C GLN A 263 -0.14 -10.51 2.34
N VAL A 264 0.42 -9.35 2.68
CA VAL A 264 0.88 -8.36 1.69
C VAL A 264 1.98 -8.97 0.82
N ASP A 265 2.99 -9.57 1.42
CA ASP A 265 4.10 -10.21 0.71
C ASP A 265 3.61 -11.33 -0.22
N GLN A 266 2.62 -12.11 0.21
CA GLN A 266 2.02 -13.16 -0.61
C GLN A 266 1.27 -12.58 -1.83
N ILE A 267 0.50 -11.51 -1.64
CA ILE A 267 -0.23 -10.84 -2.72
C ILE A 267 0.74 -10.20 -3.71
N LEU A 268 1.71 -9.43 -3.20
CA LEU A 268 2.72 -8.76 -4.02
C LEU A 268 3.60 -9.76 -4.75
N GLY A 269 4.05 -10.82 -4.09
CA GLY A 269 4.81 -11.91 -4.72
C GLY A 269 4.04 -12.62 -5.83
N THR A 270 2.71 -12.76 -5.69
CA THR A 270 1.86 -13.28 -6.76
C THR A 270 1.81 -12.32 -7.95
N ILE A 271 1.69 -11.01 -7.71
CA ILE A 271 1.73 -9.98 -8.74
C ILE A 271 3.09 -10.00 -9.45
N GLU A 272 4.20 -10.03 -8.70
CA GLU A 272 5.55 -10.12 -9.25
C GLU A 272 5.74 -11.37 -10.11
N ALA A 273 5.22 -12.52 -9.69
CA ALA A 273 5.30 -13.76 -10.47
C ALA A 273 4.55 -13.63 -11.81
N VAL A 274 3.35 -13.06 -11.80
CA VAL A 274 2.57 -12.79 -13.03
C VAL A 274 3.31 -11.82 -13.94
N LEU A 275 3.83 -10.72 -13.38
CA LEU A 275 4.61 -9.73 -14.12
C LEU A 275 5.90 -10.32 -14.69
N GLY A 276 6.59 -11.17 -13.93
CA GLY A 276 7.76 -11.92 -14.39
C GLY A 276 7.42 -12.87 -15.54
N GLY A 277 6.25 -13.52 -15.48
CA GLY A 277 5.72 -14.32 -16.60
C GLY A 277 5.47 -13.49 -17.86
N ILE A 278 4.82 -12.33 -17.71
CA ILE A 278 4.58 -11.38 -18.83
C ILE A 278 5.91 -10.86 -19.39
N ALA A 279 6.89 -10.58 -18.53
CA ALA A 279 8.22 -10.17 -18.92
C ALA A 279 8.95 -11.26 -19.71
N ALA A 280 8.86 -12.51 -19.28
CA ALA A 280 9.44 -13.64 -20.00
C ALA A 280 8.82 -13.83 -21.40
N ILE A 281 7.50 -13.69 -21.51
CA ILE A 281 6.80 -13.73 -22.81
C ILE A 281 7.22 -12.56 -23.69
N SER A 282 7.31 -11.35 -23.12
CA SER A 282 7.74 -10.15 -23.86
C SER A 282 9.17 -10.29 -24.38
N LEU A 283 10.07 -10.84 -23.57
CA LEU A 283 11.45 -11.15 -23.96
C LEU A 283 11.49 -12.19 -25.09
N LEU A 284 10.65 -13.22 -25.03
CA LEU A 284 10.54 -14.21 -26.11
C LEU A 284 10.03 -13.59 -27.40
N VAL A 285 8.97 -12.78 -27.35
CA VAL A 285 8.41 -12.10 -28.53
C VAL A 285 9.44 -11.13 -29.14
N ALA A 286 10.14 -10.35 -28.31
CA ALA A 286 11.23 -9.49 -28.76
C ALA A 286 12.37 -10.31 -29.41
N GLY A 287 12.76 -11.42 -28.79
CA GLY A 287 13.77 -12.33 -29.32
C GLY A 287 13.38 -12.90 -30.70
N VAL A 288 12.14 -13.37 -30.86
CA VAL A 288 11.62 -13.84 -32.15
C VAL A 288 11.59 -12.71 -33.18
N GLY A 289 11.24 -11.49 -32.79
CA GLY A 289 11.26 -10.31 -33.66
C GLY A 289 12.67 -9.98 -34.18
N ILE A 290 13.67 -10.04 -33.30
CA ILE A 290 15.08 -9.85 -33.65
C ILE A 290 15.53 -10.96 -34.61
N VAL A 291 15.24 -12.23 -34.30
CA VAL A 291 15.61 -13.37 -35.14
C VAL A 291 14.98 -13.26 -36.52
N ASN A 292 13.69 -12.89 -36.60
CA ASN A 292 13.00 -12.72 -37.87
C ASN A 292 13.64 -11.61 -38.72
N THR A 293 13.93 -10.47 -38.10
CA THR A 293 14.61 -9.37 -38.79
C THR A 293 16.01 -9.76 -39.25
N MET A 294 16.79 -10.40 -38.38
CA MET A 294 18.14 -10.84 -38.72
C MET A 294 18.13 -11.88 -39.84
N THR A 295 17.16 -12.79 -39.84
CA THR A 295 16.99 -13.78 -40.92
C THR A 295 16.75 -13.09 -42.26
N ILE A 296 15.85 -12.10 -42.30
CA ILE A 296 15.59 -11.29 -43.50
C ILE A 296 16.84 -10.52 -43.93
N SER A 297 17.55 -9.87 -43.00
CA SER A 297 18.80 -9.13 -43.28
C SER A 297 19.88 -10.03 -43.89
N VAL A 298 20.05 -11.24 -43.36
CA VAL A 298 20.98 -12.24 -43.91
C VAL A 298 20.57 -12.68 -45.31
N MET A 299 19.27 -12.93 -45.55
CA MET A 299 18.76 -13.32 -46.87
C MET A 299 18.99 -12.22 -47.93
N GLU A 300 18.68 -10.97 -47.58
CA GLU A 300 18.89 -9.80 -48.45
C GLU A 300 20.38 -9.59 -48.79
N ARG A 301 21.29 -9.98 -47.88
CA ARG A 301 22.75 -9.78 -48.02
C ARG A 301 23.53 -11.03 -48.40
N THR A 302 22.86 -12.10 -48.83
CA THR A 302 23.49 -13.37 -49.25
C THR A 302 24.60 -13.18 -50.30
N ARG A 303 24.40 -12.27 -51.26
CA ARG A 303 25.39 -11.95 -52.29
C ARG A 303 26.65 -11.30 -51.70
N GLU A 304 26.50 -10.39 -50.75
CA GLU A 304 27.63 -9.74 -50.05
C GLU A 304 28.44 -10.76 -49.25
N ILE A 305 27.76 -11.64 -48.51
CA ILE A 305 28.38 -12.74 -47.75
C ILE A 305 29.17 -13.67 -48.69
N GLY A 306 28.63 -13.98 -49.87
CA GLY A 306 29.29 -14.79 -50.88
C GLY A 306 30.58 -14.15 -51.40
N ILE A 307 30.57 -12.84 -51.67
CA ILE A 307 31.76 -12.09 -52.08
C ILE A 307 32.80 -12.10 -50.95
N LEU A 308 32.38 -11.86 -49.70
CA LEU A 308 33.26 -11.79 -48.54
C LEU A 308 33.97 -13.13 -48.27
N LYS A 309 33.27 -14.25 -48.47
CA LYS A 309 33.86 -15.59 -48.41
C LYS A 309 34.77 -15.89 -49.60
N ALA A 310 34.40 -15.46 -50.80
CA ALA A 310 35.21 -15.68 -52.01
C ALA A 310 36.58 -14.97 -51.94
N ILE A 311 36.68 -13.84 -51.25
CA ILE A 311 37.94 -13.11 -51.00
C ILE A 311 38.68 -13.59 -49.74
N GLY A 312 38.26 -14.71 -49.12
CA GLY A 312 38.97 -15.36 -48.00
C GLY A 312 38.43 -15.07 -46.60
N GLY A 313 37.26 -14.41 -46.46
CA GLY A 313 36.60 -14.21 -45.17
C GLY A 313 36.15 -15.52 -44.53
N LYS A 314 36.36 -15.67 -43.22
CA LYS A 314 35.97 -16.89 -42.49
C LYS A 314 34.48 -16.85 -42.13
N GLY A 315 33.85 -18.02 -41.98
CA GLY A 315 32.46 -18.11 -41.50
C GLY A 315 32.25 -17.45 -40.13
N SER A 316 33.29 -17.46 -39.28
CA SER A 316 33.31 -16.76 -37.99
C SER A 316 33.29 -15.23 -38.12
N ASP A 317 33.90 -14.67 -39.17
CA ASP A 317 33.88 -13.21 -39.41
C ASP A 317 32.45 -12.75 -39.75
N VAL A 318 31.74 -13.55 -40.56
CA VAL A 318 30.34 -13.30 -40.92
C VAL A 318 29.43 -13.44 -39.69
N LEU A 319 29.62 -14.48 -38.89
CA LEU A 319 28.88 -14.67 -37.65
C LEU A 319 29.09 -13.48 -36.69
N ALA A 320 30.34 -13.04 -36.51
CA ALA A 320 30.68 -11.92 -35.64
C ALA A 320 30.03 -10.60 -36.11
N LEU A 321 29.92 -10.37 -37.43
CA LEU A 321 29.26 -9.19 -37.99
C LEU A 321 27.78 -9.12 -37.59
N PHE A 322 27.02 -10.18 -37.84
CA PHE A 322 25.58 -10.21 -37.52
C PHE A 322 25.31 -10.25 -36.01
N LEU A 323 26.15 -10.93 -35.22
CA LEU A 323 26.07 -10.86 -33.76
C LEU A 323 26.27 -9.44 -33.27
N THR A 324 27.28 -8.73 -33.79
CA THR A 324 27.53 -7.33 -33.43
C THR A 324 26.34 -6.44 -33.81
N GLU A 325 25.72 -6.68 -34.97
CA GLU A 325 24.51 -5.98 -35.41
C GLU A 325 23.31 -6.19 -34.46
N ALA A 326 23.09 -7.45 -34.04
CA ALA A 326 22.06 -7.81 -33.07
C ALA A 326 22.36 -7.23 -31.68
N THR A 327 23.61 -7.26 -31.22
CA THR A 327 24.03 -6.67 -29.94
C THR A 327 23.82 -5.15 -29.93
N ILE A 328 24.22 -4.45 -30.99
CA ILE A 328 24.00 -2.99 -31.10
C ILE A 328 22.49 -2.69 -31.06
N THR A 329 21.68 -3.47 -31.78
CA THR A 329 20.22 -3.31 -31.77
C THR A 329 19.63 -3.54 -30.37
N GLY A 330 20.10 -4.56 -29.67
CA GLY A 330 19.69 -4.86 -28.30
C GLY A 330 20.08 -3.77 -27.30
N VAL A 331 21.32 -3.27 -27.36
CA VAL A 331 21.84 -2.21 -26.47
C VAL A 331 21.16 -0.85 -26.72
N ILE A 332 20.74 -0.57 -27.96
CA ILE A 332 19.99 0.65 -28.26
C ILE A 332 18.52 0.53 -27.82
N GLY A 333 17.96 -0.68 -27.88
CA GLY A 333 16.55 -0.94 -27.57
C GLY A 333 16.24 -1.15 -26.09
N GLY A 334 17.12 -1.82 -25.34
CA GLY A 334 16.94 -2.11 -23.91
C GLY A 334 17.65 -1.09 -23.03
#